data_AF-A0A821IE37-F1
#
_entry.id   AF-A0A821IE37-F1
#
_cell.length_a   1.000
_cell.length_b   1.000
_cell.length_c   1.000
_cell.angle_alpha   90.00
_cell.angle_beta   90.00
_cell.angle_gamma   90.00
#
_symmetry.space_group_name_H-M   'P 1'
#
loop_
_entity.id
_entity.type
_entity.pdbx_description
1 polymer ?
#
loop_
_entity_poly.entity_id
_entity_poly.type
_entity_poly.pdbx_seq_one_letter_code
_entity_poly.pdbx_strand_id
1 'polypeptide(L)'
;DAQSERQTSIYSPPFFSSPNGYKMRARLYLNGNGDAHRTHMSLFFVIMRGLYDPILKFPFNYKVTFCLYNQTPQQRHIIDSFRPDIKSCSFQRPRSDMNIASGIPKFISLEIVQQEGNPYVRDDTMFIKIMVDFGEISKTLLPYILSLNPGLPAHVQQSMIDKEGKKRSEQNLKNQVKPKK
;
A
#
# COMPACT_ATOMS: atom_id res chain seq x y z
N ASP A 1 -13.13 -20.27 6.21
CA ASP A 1 -13.14 -19.41 7.42
C ASP A 1 -13.75 -18.02 7.27
N ALA A 2 -13.33 -17.20 6.30
CA ALA A 2 -13.86 -15.83 6.19
C ALA A 2 -15.34 -15.75 5.77
N GLN A 3 -15.78 -16.62 4.83
CA GLN A 3 -17.19 -16.72 4.44
C GLN A 3 -18.06 -17.29 5.56
N SER A 4 -17.51 -18.22 6.35
CA SER A 4 -18.16 -18.82 7.52
C SER A 4 -18.00 -17.99 8.79
N GLU A 5 -17.43 -16.78 8.70
CA GLU A 5 -17.20 -15.82 9.79
C GLU A 5 -16.37 -16.34 10.99
N ARG A 6 -15.69 -17.49 10.84
CA ARG A 6 -14.80 -18.05 11.88
C ARG A 6 -13.54 -17.21 12.08
N GLN A 7 -13.03 -16.63 11.00
CA GLN A 7 -11.93 -15.68 11.03
C GLN A 7 -12.23 -14.55 10.05
N THR A 8 -12.65 -13.40 10.58
CA THR A 8 -13.12 -12.26 9.79
C THR A 8 -11.98 -11.43 9.21
N SER A 9 -10.80 -11.46 9.82
CA SER A 9 -9.64 -10.71 9.36
C SER A 9 -8.31 -11.40 9.65
N ILE A 10 -7.29 -11.00 8.91
CA ILE A 10 -5.91 -11.46 9.01
C ILE A 10 -5.01 -10.25 9.22
N TYR A 11 -3.99 -10.37 10.06
CA TYR A 11 -2.97 -9.35 10.22
C TYR A 11 -1.67 -9.77 9.54
N SER A 12 -0.99 -8.84 8.89
CA SER A 12 0.40 -9.07 8.47
C SER A 12 1.32 -9.10 9.71
N PRO A 13 2.52 -9.67 9.57
CA PRO A 13 3.62 -9.34 10.48
C PRO A 13 3.84 -7.81 10.54
N PRO A 14 4.35 -7.29 11.66
CA PRO A 14 4.74 -5.90 11.74
C PRO A 14 5.89 -5.59 10.77
N PHE A 15 5.85 -4.40 10.17
CA PHE A 15 6.93 -3.83 9.38
C PHE A 15 7.26 -2.42 9.87
N PHE A 16 8.43 -1.92 9.52
CA PHE A 16 8.99 -0.69 10.07
C PHE A 16 9.42 0.26 8.97
N SER A 17 9.32 1.56 9.22
CA SER A 17 9.84 2.57 8.27
C SER A 17 11.36 2.65 8.28
N SER A 18 11.99 2.29 9.40
CA SER A 18 13.43 2.17 9.62
C SER A 18 13.66 1.41 10.94
N PRO A 19 14.91 1.03 11.31
CA PRO A 19 15.19 0.36 12.58
C PRO A 19 14.69 1.11 13.83
N ASN A 20 14.61 2.44 13.76
CA ASN A 20 14.13 3.33 14.83
C ASN A 20 12.83 4.06 14.45
N GLY A 21 12.12 3.55 13.44
CA GLY A 21 11.00 4.23 12.80
C GLY A 21 9.63 3.81 13.34
N TYR A 22 8.59 4.19 12.59
CA TYR A 22 7.21 3.80 12.87
C TYR A 22 7.05 2.28 12.77
N LYS A 23 6.36 1.68 13.74
CA LYS A 23 5.93 0.28 13.68
C LYS A 23 4.52 0.21 13.10
N MET A 24 4.33 -0.59 12.06
CA MET A 24 3.12 -0.61 11.25
C MET A 24 2.73 -2.06 10.91
N ARG A 25 1.47 -2.29 10.53
CA ARG A 25 1.03 -3.57 9.95
C ARG A 25 -0.20 -3.40 9.07
N ALA A 26 -0.55 -4.45 8.33
CA ALA A 26 -1.78 -4.55 7.57
C ALA A 26 -2.86 -5.29 8.35
N ARG A 27 -4.13 -4.99 8.06
CA ARG A 27 -5.29 -5.82 8.41
C ARG A 27 -6.13 -6.06 7.15
N LEU A 28 -6.32 -7.32 6.80
CA LEU A 28 -7.04 -7.76 5.61
C LEU A 28 -8.36 -8.43 6.01
N TYR A 29 -9.44 -8.07 5.35
CA TYR A 29 -10.74 -8.76 5.44
C TYR A 29 -11.05 -9.38 4.09
N LEU A 30 -10.84 -10.69 4.00
CA LEU A 30 -11.06 -11.45 2.76
C LEU A 30 -12.52 -11.42 2.30
N ASN A 31 -13.48 -11.27 3.22
CA ASN A 31 -14.91 -11.19 2.91
C ASN A 31 -15.50 -9.79 3.19
N GLY A 32 -14.64 -8.77 3.21
CA GLY A 32 -15.02 -7.36 3.39
C GLY A 32 -15.37 -6.97 4.82
N ASN A 33 -15.41 -5.65 5.06
CA ASN A 33 -15.73 -5.04 6.35
C ASN A 33 -16.70 -3.86 6.17
N GLY A 34 -17.68 -3.72 7.07
CA GLY A 34 -18.71 -2.66 7.00
C GLY A 34 -19.52 -2.76 5.71
N ASP A 35 -19.76 -1.63 5.04
CA ASP A 35 -20.54 -1.55 3.80
C ASP A 35 -19.92 -2.29 2.59
N ALA A 36 -18.69 -2.81 2.75
CA ALA A 36 -18.01 -3.62 1.75
C ALA A 36 -18.15 -5.14 2.01
N HIS A 37 -18.81 -5.53 3.10
CA HIS A 37 -18.99 -6.93 3.47
C HIS A 37 -19.65 -7.74 2.34
N ARG A 38 -19.13 -8.94 2.08
CA ARG A 38 -19.57 -9.88 1.03
C ARG A 38 -19.55 -9.34 -0.41
N THR A 39 -19.01 -8.16 -0.65
CA THR A 39 -18.92 -7.57 -2.00
C THR A 39 -17.49 -7.28 -2.40
N HIS A 40 -16.63 -6.87 -1.46
CA HIS A 40 -15.24 -6.55 -1.73
C HIS A 40 -14.33 -7.16 -0.67
N MET A 41 -13.07 -7.39 -1.05
CA MET A 41 -11.99 -7.54 -0.09
C MET A 41 -11.61 -6.14 0.44
N SER A 42 -11.46 -6.01 1.76
CA SER A 42 -11.08 -4.75 2.41
C SER A 42 -9.67 -4.81 2.96
N LEU A 43 -8.87 -3.77 2.72
CA LEU A 43 -7.48 -3.71 3.15
C LEU A 43 -7.22 -2.44 3.97
N PHE A 44 -6.66 -2.61 5.17
CA PHE A 44 -6.42 -1.53 6.12
C PHE A 44 -4.97 -1.50 6.59
N PHE A 45 -4.52 -0.30 6.91
CA PHE A 45 -3.23 0.01 7.51
C PHE A 45 -3.42 0.30 9.00
N VAL A 46 -2.44 -0.11 9.80
CA VAL A 46 -2.48 0.02 11.26
C VAL A 46 -1.15 0.55 11.74
N ILE A 47 -1.19 1.66 12.49
CA ILE A 47 -0.05 2.11 13.28
C ILE A 47 -0.05 1.35 14.61
N MET A 48 1.10 0.79 14.95
CA MET A 48 1.33 0.09 16.22
C MET A 48 2.19 0.94 17.13
N ARG A 49 2.07 0.72 18.43
CA ARG A 49 2.98 1.33 19.42
C ARG A 49 4.41 0.83 19.19
N GLY A 50 5.32 1.78 18.99
CA GLY A 50 6.74 1.56 18.80
C GLY A 50 7.57 2.03 20.00
N LEU A 51 8.77 1.47 20.15
CA LEU A 51 9.73 1.90 21.19
C LEU A 51 10.15 3.36 21.00
N TYR A 52 10.25 3.80 19.74
CA TYR A 52 10.76 5.11 19.36
C TYR A 52 9.66 6.17 19.17
N ASP A 53 8.38 5.84 19.41
CA ASP A 53 7.26 6.79 19.30
C ASP A 53 7.49 8.17 19.97
N PRO A 54 8.18 8.29 21.13
CA PRO A 54 8.47 9.60 21.74
C PRO A 54 9.28 10.56 20.87
N ILE A 55 10.09 10.06 19.94
CA ILE A 55 10.97 10.88 19.08
C ILE A 55 10.48 10.98 17.63
N LEU A 56 9.34 10.34 17.31
CA LEU A 56 8.74 10.37 15.97
C LEU A 56 7.70 11.48 15.85
N LYS A 57 7.51 12.00 14.62
CA LYS A 57 6.51 13.02 14.34
C LYS A 57 5.12 12.41 14.31
N PHE A 58 4.17 13.02 15.01
CA PHE A 58 2.75 12.70 14.95
C PHE A 58 1.91 13.98 14.78
N PRO A 59 0.71 13.91 14.16
CA PRO A 59 0.10 12.71 13.59
C PRO A 59 0.86 12.19 12.36
N PHE A 60 0.79 10.88 12.14
CA PHE A 60 1.35 10.23 10.96
C PHE A 60 0.64 10.76 9.71
N ASN A 61 1.38 11.39 8.80
CA ASN A 61 0.83 12.07 7.63
C ASN A 61 1.56 11.71 6.33
N TYR A 62 2.00 10.46 6.23
CA TYR A 62 2.68 9.94 5.06
C TYR A 62 1.69 9.18 4.18
N LYS A 63 1.74 9.40 2.87
CA LYS A 63 0.84 8.73 1.94
C LYS A 63 1.07 7.22 1.99
N VAL A 64 -0.01 6.45 2.10
CA VAL A 64 0.04 4.98 2.10
C VAL A 64 -0.53 4.47 0.78
N THR A 65 0.20 3.58 0.12
CA THR A 65 -0.20 2.94 -1.14
C THR A 65 -0.25 1.43 -0.93
N PHE A 66 -1.37 0.83 -1.30
CA PHE A 66 -1.57 -0.60 -1.37
C PHE A 66 -1.45 -1.07 -2.81
N CYS A 67 -0.85 -2.24 -2.99
CA CYS A 67 -0.71 -2.91 -4.27
C CYS A 67 -1.05 -4.39 -4.10
N LEU A 68 -2.04 -4.89 -4.85
CA LEU A 68 -2.26 -6.31 -5.03
C LEU A 68 -1.57 -6.73 -6.33
N TYR A 69 -0.61 -7.64 -6.21
CA TYR A 69 0.15 -8.10 -7.35
C TYR A 69 -0.72 -8.94 -8.29
N ASN A 70 -0.77 -8.48 -9.53
CA ASN A 70 -1.05 -9.33 -10.67
C ASN A 70 0.15 -10.26 -10.92
N GLN A 71 -0.10 -11.56 -10.88
CA GLN A 71 0.90 -12.64 -10.98
C GLN A 71 1.12 -13.13 -12.41
N THR A 72 0.66 -12.39 -13.42
CA THR A 72 0.89 -12.68 -14.84
C THR A 72 1.92 -11.71 -15.45
N PRO A 73 2.50 -12.02 -16.62
CA PRO A 73 3.48 -11.15 -17.28
C PRO A 73 2.98 -9.73 -17.61
N GLN A 74 1.66 -9.51 -17.61
CA GLN A 74 1.06 -8.21 -17.88
C GLN A 74 1.29 -7.20 -16.74
N GLN A 75 1.62 -7.64 -15.53
CA GLN A 75 1.91 -6.79 -14.35
C GLN A 75 0.88 -5.68 -14.09
N ARG A 76 -0.39 -5.91 -14.44
CA ARG A 76 -1.50 -4.96 -14.20
C ARG A 76 -1.97 -5.08 -12.76
N HIS A 77 -1.16 -4.58 -11.83
CA HIS A 77 -1.46 -4.62 -10.40
C HIS A 77 -2.66 -3.73 -10.04
N ILE A 78 -3.43 -4.11 -9.03
CA ILE A 78 -4.44 -3.22 -8.44
C ILE A 78 -3.75 -2.33 -7.42
N ILE A 79 -3.81 -1.02 -7.65
CA ILE A 79 -3.10 -0.03 -6.86
C ILE A 79 -4.11 0.98 -6.37
N ASP A 80 -4.17 1.20 -5.06
CA ASP A 80 -4.96 2.26 -4.47
C ASP A 80 -4.21 2.88 -3.28
N SER A 81 -4.48 4.14 -3.00
CA SER A 81 -3.72 4.90 -2.03
C SER A 81 -4.57 5.94 -1.32
N PHE A 82 -4.23 6.20 -0.07
CA PHE A 82 -4.87 7.25 0.71
C PHE A 82 -3.81 8.12 1.40
N ARG A 83 -4.18 9.38 1.69
CA ARG A 83 -3.46 10.19 2.66
C ARG A 83 -4.15 10.09 4.01
N PRO A 84 -3.41 9.85 5.10
CA PRO A 84 -3.95 9.88 6.45
C PRO A 84 -4.76 11.15 6.74
N ASP A 85 -5.93 10.99 7.35
CA ASP A 85 -6.63 12.13 7.96
C ASP A 85 -6.00 12.43 9.32
N ILE A 86 -5.28 13.54 9.39
CA ILE A 86 -4.57 13.97 10.61
C ILE A 86 -5.49 14.25 11.81
N LYS A 87 -6.81 14.37 11.60
CA LYS A 87 -7.80 14.51 12.69
C LYS A 87 -8.25 13.16 13.24
N SER A 88 -8.07 12.08 12.48
CA SER A 88 -8.46 10.73 12.90
C SER A 88 -7.54 10.20 14.01
N CYS A 89 -8.14 9.51 14.97
CA CYS A 89 -7.42 8.79 16.03
C CYS A 89 -6.54 7.66 15.48
N SER A 90 -6.83 7.14 14.27
CA SER A 90 -6.05 6.10 13.59
C SER A 90 -4.59 6.49 13.36
N PHE A 91 -4.32 7.79 13.21
CA PHE A 91 -3.01 8.30 12.83
C PHE A 91 -2.32 9.14 13.91
N GLN A 92 -2.92 9.22 15.10
CA GLN A 92 -2.28 9.85 16.26
C GLN A 92 -1.19 8.95 16.84
N ARG A 93 -0.37 9.53 17.73
CA ARG A 93 0.59 8.74 18.51
C ARG A 93 -0.15 7.63 19.29
N PRO A 94 0.24 6.35 19.13
CA PRO A 94 -0.43 5.25 19.80
C PRO A 94 -0.45 5.38 21.32
N ARG A 95 -1.61 5.11 21.92
CA ARG A 95 -1.80 5.01 23.38
C ARG A 95 -2.00 3.56 23.85
N SER A 96 -2.40 2.69 22.94
CA SER A 96 -2.55 1.23 23.07
C SER A 96 -1.57 0.52 22.13
N ASP A 97 -1.53 -0.82 22.14
CA ASP A 97 -0.65 -1.61 21.27
C ASP A 97 -0.81 -1.30 19.78
N MET A 98 -2.04 -0.93 19.38
CA MET A 98 -2.36 -0.50 18.03
C MET A 98 -3.47 0.55 18.04
N ASN A 99 -3.45 1.40 17.02
CA ASN A 99 -4.55 2.30 16.71
C ASN A 99 -5.67 1.57 15.95
N ILE A 100 -6.82 2.25 15.80
CA ILE A 100 -7.90 1.79 14.94
C ILE A 100 -7.40 1.74 13.49
N ALA A 101 -7.66 0.62 12.81
CA ALA A 101 -7.26 0.41 11.42
C ALA A 101 -7.95 1.41 10.48
N SER A 102 -7.24 1.92 9.48
CA SER A 102 -7.76 2.83 8.46
C SER A 102 -7.20 2.48 7.08
N GLY A 103 -8.00 2.61 6.02
CA GLY A 103 -7.62 2.12 4.70
C GLY A 103 -8.81 2.11 3.75
N ILE A 104 -8.92 1.06 2.93
CA ILE A 104 -9.75 1.03 1.73
C ILE A 104 -10.77 -0.11 1.87
N PRO A 105 -12.02 0.18 2.28
CA PRO A 105 -13.05 -0.84 2.45
C PRO A 105 -13.36 -1.59 1.15
N LYS A 106 -13.43 -0.90 0.02
CA LYS A 106 -13.73 -1.48 -1.30
C LYS A 106 -12.47 -1.58 -2.15
N PHE A 107 -11.47 -2.33 -1.68
CA PHE A 107 -10.16 -2.39 -2.34
C PHE A 107 -10.19 -3.18 -3.65
N ILE A 108 -10.83 -4.36 -3.66
CA ILE A 108 -11.09 -5.14 -4.88
C ILE A 108 -12.40 -5.91 -4.74
N SER A 109 -13.20 -5.95 -5.81
CA SER A 109 -14.45 -6.73 -5.83
C SER A 109 -14.17 -8.22 -5.63
N LEU A 110 -14.99 -8.87 -4.80
CA LEU A 110 -14.92 -10.33 -4.64
C LEU A 110 -15.24 -11.05 -5.94
N GLU A 111 -16.08 -10.49 -6.81
CA GLU A 111 -16.36 -11.06 -8.13
C GLU A 111 -15.08 -11.26 -8.93
N ILE A 112 -14.16 -10.30 -8.90
CA ILE A 112 -12.87 -10.39 -9.61
C ILE A 112 -11.97 -11.44 -8.97
N VAL A 113 -11.92 -11.50 -7.65
CA VAL A 113 -11.04 -12.42 -6.91
C VAL A 113 -11.55 -13.87 -6.96
N GLN A 114 -12.86 -14.07 -7.06
CA GLN A 114 -13.52 -15.38 -7.09
C GLN A 114 -13.63 -15.95 -8.51
N GLN A 115 -13.45 -15.13 -9.55
CA GLN A 115 -13.36 -15.62 -10.92
C GLN A 115 -12.24 -16.65 -11.07
N GLU A 116 -12.57 -17.77 -11.70
CA GLU A 116 -11.60 -18.81 -12.01
C GLU A 116 -10.53 -18.26 -12.96
N GLY A 117 -9.27 -18.58 -12.68
CA GLY A 117 -8.14 -18.09 -13.48
C GLY A 117 -7.83 -16.60 -13.31
N ASN A 118 -8.38 -15.93 -12.29
CA ASN A 118 -8.02 -14.53 -12.00
C ASN A 118 -6.50 -14.38 -11.80
N PRO A 119 -5.91 -13.24 -12.17
CA PRO A 119 -4.46 -13.06 -12.14
C PRO A 119 -3.91 -12.73 -10.74
N TYR A 120 -4.76 -12.55 -9.73
CA TYR A 120 -4.35 -12.05 -8.41
C TYR A 120 -4.17 -13.16 -7.38
N VAL A 121 -4.87 -14.29 -7.56
CA VAL A 121 -4.74 -15.50 -6.74
C VAL A 121 -4.24 -16.64 -7.61
N ARG A 122 -3.06 -17.15 -7.28
CA ARG A 122 -2.40 -18.28 -7.97
C ARG A 122 -1.87 -19.21 -6.91
N ASP A 123 -2.05 -20.52 -7.11
CA ASP A 123 -1.59 -21.54 -6.16
C ASP A 123 -2.03 -21.24 -4.72
N ASP A 124 -3.31 -20.91 -4.57
CA ASP A 124 -3.96 -20.49 -3.31
C ASP A 124 -3.25 -19.33 -2.57
N THR A 125 -2.53 -18.50 -3.32
CA THR A 125 -1.66 -17.46 -2.76
C THR A 125 -1.90 -16.11 -3.45
N MET A 126 -1.91 -15.05 -2.64
CA MET A 126 -1.91 -13.66 -3.10
C MET A 126 -0.77 -12.87 -2.47
N PHE A 127 -0.27 -11.87 -3.19
CA PHE A 127 0.79 -10.99 -2.70
C PHE A 127 0.31 -9.54 -2.62
N ILE A 128 0.41 -8.97 -1.43
CA ILE A 128 0.04 -7.57 -1.16
C ILE A 128 1.31 -6.82 -0.73
N LYS A 129 1.58 -5.69 -1.38
CA LYS A 129 2.63 -4.74 -1.00
C LYS A 129 2.01 -3.48 -0.44
N ILE A 130 2.59 -3.01 0.66
CA ILE A 130 2.27 -1.72 1.26
C ILE A 130 3.50 -0.84 1.14
N MET A 131 3.31 0.36 0.60
CA MET A 131 4.33 1.38 0.52
C MET A 131 3.90 2.60 1.33
N VAL A 132 4.80 3.07 2.18
CA VAL A 132 4.65 4.36 2.86
C VAL A 132 5.61 5.33 2.21
N ASP A 133 5.07 6.42 1.69
CA ASP A 133 5.81 7.43 0.98
C ASP A 133 6.29 8.53 1.93
N PHE A 134 7.57 8.44 2.29
CA PHE A 134 8.26 9.44 3.12
C PHE A 134 8.93 10.56 2.28
N GLY A 135 8.95 10.42 0.95
CA GLY A 135 9.69 11.29 0.03
C GLY A 135 8.82 12.08 -0.94
N GLU A 136 7.49 12.00 -0.82
CA GLU A 136 6.52 12.63 -1.73
C GLU A 136 6.74 12.18 -3.18
N ILE A 137 6.94 10.88 -3.37
CA ILE A 137 7.14 10.24 -4.66
C ILE A 137 5.98 10.58 -5.59
N SER A 138 6.31 11.08 -6.79
CA SER A 138 5.32 11.39 -7.83
C SER A 138 4.42 10.18 -8.11
N LYS A 139 3.10 10.41 -8.12
CA LYS A 139 2.11 9.36 -8.43
C LYS A 139 2.38 8.69 -9.77
N THR A 140 2.98 9.41 -10.73
CA THR A 140 3.30 8.86 -12.05
C THR A 140 4.40 7.80 -12.02
N LEU A 141 5.25 7.80 -10.99
CA LEU A 141 6.31 6.79 -10.81
C LEU A 141 5.81 5.51 -10.13
N LEU A 142 4.65 5.54 -9.47
CA LEU A 142 4.16 4.39 -8.70
C LEU A 142 4.03 3.11 -9.53
N PRO A 143 3.50 3.11 -10.78
CA PRO A 143 3.45 1.89 -11.58
C PRO A 143 4.84 1.31 -11.84
N TYR A 144 5.85 2.16 -12.10
CA TYR A 144 7.22 1.74 -12.32
C TYR A 144 7.83 1.13 -11.04
N ILE A 145 7.69 1.81 -9.91
CA ILE A 145 8.24 1.32 -8.62
C ILE A 145 7.62 -0.01 -8.23
N LEU A 146 6.33 -0.19 -8.48
CA LEU A 146 5.60 -1.41 -8.13
C LEU A 146 5.89 -2.57 -9.09
N SER A 147 6.28 -2.29 -10.33
CA SER A 147 6.69 -3.30 -11.31
C SER A 147 8.16 -3.71 -11.21
N LEU A 148 8.98 -3.01 -10.41
CA LEU A 148 10.36 -3.41 -10.16
C LEU A 148 10.42 -4.82 -9.55
N ASN A 149 11.41 -5.59 -9.98
CA ASN A 149 11.65 -6.92 -9.42
C ASN A 149 11.91 -6.80 -7.90
N PRO A 150 11.03 -7.34 -7.04
CA PRO A 150 11.16 -7.21 -5.60
C PRO A 150 12.39 -7.94 -5.04
N GLY A 151 12.98 -8.87 -5.79
CA GLY A 151 14.20 -9.60 -5.41
C GLY A 151 15.50 -8.80 -5.58
N LEU A 152 15.45 -7.60 -6.16
CA LEU A 152 16.64 -6.74 -6.28
C LEU A 152 17.02 -6.14 -4.90
N PRO A 153 18.31 -5.94 -4.60
CA PRO A 153 18.72 -5.23 -3.39
C PRO A 153 18.11 -3.83 -3.32
N ALA A 154 17.75 -3.37 -2.11
CA ALA A 154 17.06 -2.10 -1.92
C ALA A 154 17.78 -0.90 -2.54
N HIS A 155 19.12 -0.84 -2.43
CA HIS A 155 19.92 0.22 -3.04
C HIS A 155 19.88 0.20 -4.58
N VAL A 156 19.76 -0.99 -5.19
CA VAL A 156 19.61 -1.13 -6.65
C VAL A 156 18.23 -0.65 -7.08
N GLN A 157 17.17 -1.06 -6.36
CA GLN A 157 15.82 -0.56 -6.60
C GLN A 157 15.80 0.98 -6.51
N GLN A 158 16.39 1.56 -5.45
CA GLN A 158 16.44 3.01 -5.28
C GLN A 158 17.16 3.72 -6.44
N SER A 159 18.32 3.21 -6.87
CA SER A 159 19.05 3.78 -8.02
C SER A 159 18.21 3.77 -9.31
N MET A 160 17.44 2.71 -9.55
CA MET A 160 16.53 2.61 -10.69
C MET A 160 15.40 3.64 -10.60
N ILE A 161 14.80 3.80 -9.41
CA ILE A 161 13.73 4.77 -9.14
C ILE A 161 14.24 6.20 -9.37
N ASP A 162 15.42 6.53 -8.85
CA ASP A 162 16.00 7.88 -9.00
C ASP A 162 16.30 8.22 -10.46
N LYS A 163 16.83 7.25 -11.23
CA LYS A 163 17.09 7.41 -12.67
C LYS A 163 15.80 7.63 -13.46
N GLU A 164 14.78 6.83 -13.21
CA GLU A 164 13.48 6.99 -13.87
C GLU A 164 12.80 8.31 -13.47
N GLY A 165 12.92 8.72 -12.22
CA GLY A 165 12.43 10.01 -11.73
C GLY A 165 13.02 11.19 -12.50
N LYS A 166 14.37 11.22 -12.65
CA LYS A 166 15.09 12.23 -13.42
C LYS A 166 14.68 12.23 -14.90
N LYS A 167 14.58 11.05 -15.51
CA LYS A 167 14.17 10.90 -16.91
C LYS A 167 12.78 11.49 -17.17
N ARG A 168 11.82 11.25 -16.26
CA ARG A 168 10.45 11.78 -16.39
C ARG A 168 10.38 13.28 -16.14
N SER A 169 11.15 13.82 -15.20
CA SER A 169 11.20 15.28 -15.00
C SER A 169 11.76 15.98 -16.24
N GLU A 170 12.84 15.47 -16.84
CA GLU A 170 13.41 16.01 -18.08
C GLU A 170 12.44 15.97 -19.26
N GLN A 171 11.69 14.88 -19.42
CA GLN A 171 10.67 14.76 -20.47
C GLN A 171 9.54 15.79 -20.27
N ASN A 172 9.10 16.01 -19.04
CA ASN A 172 8.08 17.01 -18.73
C ASN A 172 8.55 18.43 -19.05
N LEU A 173 9.80 18.78 -18.72
CA LEU A 173 10.39 20.08 -19.09
C LEU A 173 10.45 20.24 -20.62
N LYS A 174 10.91 19.23 -21.36
CA LYS A 174 10.97 19.27 -22.84
C LYS A 174 9.59 19.45 -23.48
N ASN A 175 8.55 18.86 -22.88
CA ASN A 175 7.18 18.99 -23.38
C ASN A 175 6.56 20.37 -23.07
N GLN A 176 7.00 21.06 -22.01
CA GLN A 176 6.54 22.42 -21.69
C GLN A 176 7.20 23.51 -22.56
N VAL A 177 8.40 23.25 -23.12
CA VAL A 177 9.17 24.22 -23.93
C VAL A 177 8.80 24.18 -25.43
N LYS A 178 8.03 23.18 -25.90
CA LYS A 178 7.57 23.18 -27.30
C LYS A 178 6.49 24.26 -27.49
N PRO A 179 6.71 25.28 -28.37
CA PRO A 179 5.71 26.30 -28.60
C PRO A 179 4.46 25.68 -29.21
N LYS A 180 3.29 26.10 -28.72
CA LYS A 180 2.00 25.83 -29.39
C LYS A 180 2.10 26.47 -30.78
N LYS A 181 2.24 25.64 -31.81
CA LYS A 181 1.99 26.05 -33.20
C LYS A 181 0.49 26.08 -33.43
#